data_AF-A0A1M7IG07-F1
#
_entry.id   AF-A0A1M7IG07-F1
#
_cell.length_a   1.000
_cell.length_b   1.000
_cell.length_c   1.000
_cell.angle_alpha   90.00
_cell.angle_beta   90.00
_cell.angle_gamma   90.00
#
_symmetry.space_group_name_H-M   'P 1'
#
loop_
_entity.id
_entity.type
_entity.pdbx_description
1 polymer ?
#
loop_
_entity_poly.entity_id
_entity_poly.type
_entity_poly.pdbx_seq_one_letter_code
_entity_poly.pdbx_strand_id
1 'polypeptide(L)' 'MIYGGIDVAKYSHEVCLVNESGDIVLKIHIDNNHKGMNKLLQALKRLGLRPDDVKFCLEATGHYWLP' A
#
# COMPACT_ATOMS: atom_id res chain seq x y z
N MET A 1 -1.33 -13.49 8.88
CA MET A 1 -1.58 -12.85 7.56
C MET A 1 -1.51 -11.32 7.71
N ILE A 2 -1.03 -10.57 6.72
CA ILE A 2 -1.09 -9.10 6.73
C ILE A 2 -2.11 -8.63 5.69
N TYR A 3 -2.91 -7.62 6.04
CA TYR A 3 -3.85 -6.98 5.13
C TYR A 3 -3.36 -5.58 4.79
N GLY A 4 -3.24 -5.26 3.51
CA GLY A 4 -2.78 -3.97 3.03
C GLY A 4 -3.91 -3.20 2.34
N GLY A 5 -4.30 -2.06 2.89
CA GLY A 5 -5.18 -1.10 2.19
C GLY A 5 -4.34 -0.10 1.41
N ILE A 6 -4.73 0.19 0.17
CA ILE A 6 -4.17 1.27 -0.64
C ILE A 6 -5.30 2.22 -1.03
N ASP A 7 -5.25 3.43 -0.47
CA ASP A 7 -6.06 4.58 -0.87
C ASP A 7 -5.34 5.27 -2.04
N VAL A 8 -6.00 5.31 -3.19
CA VAL A 8 -5.35 5.64 -4.47
C VAL A 8 -5.75 7.04 -4.88
N ALA A 9 -4.87 8.03 -4.71
CA ALA A 9 -5.07 9.36 -5.28
C ALA A 9 -4.29 9.57 -6.59
N LYS A 10 -4.58 10.68 -7.30
CA LYS A 10 -3.99 11.01 -8.60
C LYS A 10 -2.46 11.12 -8.58
N TYR A 11 -1.90 11.75 -7.55
CA TYR A 11 -0.46 12.06 -7.45
C TYR A 11 0.28 11.23 -6.40
N SER A 12 -0.46 10.62 -5.49
CA SER A 12 0.10 9.86 -4.36
C SER A 12 -0.90 8.85 -3.83
N HIS A 13 -0.42 7.88 -3.08
CA HIS A 13 -1.24 6.85 -2.46
C HIS A 13 -0.88 6.72 -0.98
N GLU A 14 -1.88 6.43 -0.15
CA GLU A 14 -1.68 6.05 1.25
C GLU A 14 -1.78 4.54 1.39
N VAL A 15 -0.74 3.92 1.95
CA VAL A 15 -0.71 2.48 2.20
C VAL A 15 -0.72 2.22 3.70
N CYS A 16 -1.63 1.36 4.14
CA CYS A 16 -1.74 0.91 5.53
C CYS A 16 -1.70 -0.62 5.57
N LEU A 17 -0.77 -1.19 6.34
CA LEU A 17 -0.71 -2.62 6.63
C LEU A 17 -1.19 -2.88 8.04
N VAL A 18 -2.08 -3.85 8.21
CA VAL A 18 -2.56 -4.32 9.51
C VAL A 18 -2.37 -5.83 9.66
N ASN A 19 -2.11 -6.28 10.89
CA ASN A 19 -2.09 -7.71 11.21
C ASN A 19 -3.51 -8.24 11.47
N GLU A 20 -3.64 -9.52 11.82
CA GLU A 20 -4.94 -10.17 12.08
C GLU A 20 -5.64 -9.67 13.35
N SER A 21 -4.89 -9.08 14.28
CA SER A 21 -5.42 -8.42 15.48
C SER A 21 -5.91 -7.00 15.21
N GLY A 22 -5.68 -6.47 13.99
CA GLY A 22 -5.98 -5.09 13.62
C GLY A 22 -4.90 -4.08 14.01
N ASP A 23 -3.74 -4.52 14.49
CA ASP A 23 -2.63 -3.61 14.81
C ASP A 23 -1.97 -3.11 13.52
N ILE A 24 -1.62 -1.82 13.52
CA ILE A 24 -0.92 -1.20 12.40
C ILE A 24 0.54 -1.65 12.39
N VAL A 25 0.94 -2.28 11.28
CA VAL A 25 2.33 -2.72 11.03
C VAL A 25 3.10 -1.67 10.24
N LEU A 26 2.43 -0.98 9.32
CA LEU A 26 3.04 0.05 8.48
C LEU A 26 1.98 1.08 8.05
N LYS A 27 2.35 2.36 8.08
CA LYS A 27 1.66 3.43 7.36
C LYS A 27 2.68 4.19 6.54
N ILE A 28 2.41 4.36 5.25
CA ILE A 28 3.35 5.01 4.34
C ILE A 28 2.64 5.73 3.20
N HIS A 29 3.00 7.00 3.04
CA HIS A 29 2.68 7.79 1.86
C HIS A 29 3.67 7.46 0.74
N ILE A 30 3.17 7.24 -0.48
CA ILE A 30 3.98 7.03 -1.67
C ILE A 30 3.55 7.94 -2.82
N ASP A 31 4.50 8.54 -3.53
CA ASP A 31 4.22 9.25 -4.77
C ASP A 31 3.80 8.26 -5.87
N ASN A 32 2.93 8.69 -6.79
CA ASN A 32 2.55 7.92 -7.97
C ASN A 32 3.65 7.97 -9.05
N ASN A 33 4.83 7.42 -8.71
CA ASN A 33 5.99 7.31 -9.59
C ASN A 33 6.90 6.13 -9.16
N HIS A 34 7.93 5.88 -9.96
CA HIS A 34 8.88 4.77 -9.71
C HIS A 34 9.61 4.89 -8.36
N LYS A 35 9.92 6.11 -7.91
CA LYS A 35 10.57 6.34 -6.61
C LYS A 35 9.63 5.98 -5.46
N GLY A 36 8.35 6.34 -5.56
CA GLY A 36 7.31 5.96 -4.59
C GLY A 36 7.12 4.44 -4.51
N MET A 37 7.08 3.76 -5.65
CA MET A 37 7.02 2.29 -5.67
C MET A 37 8.25 1.66 -5.02
N ASN A 38 9.45 2.12 -5.35
CA ASN A 38 10.69 1.63 -4.71
C ASN A 38 10.72 1.89 -3.21
N LYS A 39 10.13 3.00 -2.75
CA LYS A 39 9.96 3.29 -1.31
C LYS A 39 9.08 2.23 -0.64
N LEU A 40 7.96 1.85 -1.25
CA LEU A 40 7.09 0.78 -0.75
C LEU A 40 7.82 -0.57 -0.70
N LEU A 41 8.47 -0.97 -1.81
CA LEU A 41 9.17 -2.25 -1.89
C LEU A 41 10.27 -2.38 -0.84
N GLN A 42 11.03 -1.30 -0.58
CA GLN A 42 12.03 -1.28 0.49
C GLN A 42 11.42 -1.39 1.88
N ALA A 43 10.27 -0.76 2.12
CA ALA A 43 9.56 -0.89 3.39
C ALA A 43 9.08 -2.34 3.63
N LEU A 44 8.47 -2.97 2.62
CA LEU A 44 8.04 -4.36 2.69
C LEU A 44 9.22 -5.31 2.93
N LYS A 45 10.34 -5.09 2.22
CA LYS A 45 11.58 -5.86 2.41
C LYS A 45 12.14 -5.71 3.83
N ARG A 46 12.12 -4.51 4.40
CA ARG A 46 12.58 -4.26 5.79
C ARG A 46 11.70 -4.95 6.83
N LEU A 47 10.42 -5.17 6.53
CA LEU A 47 9.51 -5.94 7.36
C LEU A 47 9.68 -7.47 7.19
N GLY A 48 10.54 -7.91 6.27
CA GLY A 48 10.76 -9.34 6.00
C GLY A 48 9.59 -10.02 5.31
N LEU A 49 8.67 -9.24 4.70
CA LEU A 49 7.46 -9.75 4.08
C LEU A 49 7.76 -10.32 2.68
N ARG A 50 7.23 -11.50 2.40
CA ARG A 50 7.20 -12.13 1.09
C ARG A 50 5.89 -11.76 0.37
N PRO A 51 5.81 -11.92 -0.97
CA PRO A 51 4.62 -11.57 -1.73
C PRO A 51 3.32 -12.21 -1.21
N ASP A 52 3.42 -13.46 -0.77
CA ASP A 52 2.32 -14.27 -0.22
C ASP A 52 1.90 -13.88 1.22
N ASP A 53 2.68 -13.05 1.92
CA ASP A 53 2.40 -12.67 3.31
C ASP A 53 1.38 -11.52 3.41
N VAL A 54 1.15 -10.78 2.31
CA VAL A 54 0.27 -9.60 2.28
C VAL A 54 -0.85 -9.77 1.26
N LYS A 55 -2.10 -9.59 1.71
CA LYS A 55 -3.25 -9.41 0.82
C LYS A 55 -3.56 -7.93 0.67
N PHE A 56 -3.36 -7.40 -0.53
CA PHE A 56 -3.69 -6.02 -0.84
C PHE A 56 -5.15 -5.85 -1.30
N CYS A 57 -5.80 -4.85 -0.76
CA CYS A 57 -7.08 -4.31 -1.20
C CYS A 57 -6.82 -2.91 -1.77
N LEU A 58 -7.31 -2.66 -2.98
CA LEU A 58 -7.16 -1.38 -3.66
C LEU A 58 -8.51 -0.66 -3.68
N GLU A 59 -8.50 0.65 -3.44
CA GLU A 59 -9.66 1.50 -3.75
C GLU A 59 -10.02 1.43 -5.24
N ALA A 60 -11.31 1.47 -5.56
CA ALA A 60 -11.78 1.53 -6.94
C ALA A 60 -11.40 2.86 -7.61
N THR A 61 -10.50 2.81 -8.58
CA THR A 61 -9.95 3.99 -9.25
C THR A 61 -10.82 4.57 -10.38
N GLY A 62 -11.98 3.95 -10.66
CA GLY A 62 -12.85 4.33 -11.77
C GLY A 62 -13.37 5.77 -11.69
N HIS A 63 -13.46 6.35 -10.48
CA HIS A 63 -13.87 7.74 -10.29
C HIS A 63 -12.83 8.77 -10.77
N TYR A 64 -11.57 8.36 -10.99
CA TYR A 64 -10.53 9.21 -11.57
C TYR A 64 -10.56 9.25 -13.10
N TRP A 65 -11.42 8.45 -13.75
CA TRP A 65 -11.55 8.41 -15.22
C TRP A 65 -12.46 9.52 -15.76
N LEU A 66 -13.39 10.06 -14.96
CA LEU A 66 -14.33 11.08 -15.43
C LEU A 66 -13.62 12.45 -15.51
N PRO A 67 -13.61 13.10 -16.70
CA PRO A 67 -13.02 14.42 -16.90
C PRO A 67 -13.72 15.53 -16.10
#